data_AF-Q2KYD1-F1
#
_entry.id   AF-Q2KYD1-F1
#
_cell.length_a   1.000
_cell.length_b   1.000
_cell.length_c   1.000
_cell.angle_alpha   90.00
_cell.angle_beta   90.00
_cell.angle_gamma   90.00
#
_symmetry.space_group_name_H-M   'P 1'
#
loop_
_entity.id
_entity.type
_entity.pdbx_description
1 polymer ?
#
loop_
_entity_poly.entity_id
_entity_poly.type
_entity_poly.pdbx_seq_one_letter_code
_entity_poly.pdbx_strand_id
1 'polypeptide(L)'
;MGTAKYDHPGFVADTGVQGRFVIGVWCPHGFPAHIHIGRFRPGAPAEPNLRLRIPDGVFQSISDDMEKLCRRALGQAIEENLLIDVDGAYQETRFRIDAVPWAGPLQPLIPA
;
A
#
# COMPACT_ATOMS: atom_id res chain seq x y z
N MET A 1 -2.38 21.55 -12.72
CA MET A 1 -2.00 20.14 -12.44
C MET A 1 -2.28 19.89 -10.97
N GLY A 2 -3.41 19.26 -10.66
CA GLY A 2 -3.82 19.04 -9.27
C GLY A 2 -3.02 17.88 -8.68
N THR A 3 -2.16 18.18 -7.71
CA THR A 3 -1.53 17.19 -6.84
C THR A 3 -2.62 16.36 -6.17
N ALA A 4 -2.44 15.04 -6.13
CA ALA A 4 -3.42 14.13 -5.52
C ALA A 4 -3.71 14.58 -4.08
N LYS A 5 -5.00 14.75 -3.73
CA LYS A 5 -5.44 15.34 -2.46
C LYS A 5 -5.25 14.42 -1.24
N TYR A 6 -4.67 13.25 -1.43
CA TYR A 6 -4.57 12.19 -0.42
C TYR A 6 -3.24 11.44 -0.58
N ASP A 7 -2.13 12.16 -0.43
CA ASP A 7 -0.86 11.53 -0.05
C ASP A 7 -0.93 11.29 1.47
N HIS A 8 -1.53 10.18 1.91
CA HIS A 8 -1.20 9.71 3.26
C HIS A 8 0.31 9.46 3.24
N PRO A 9 1.10 9.86 4.26
CA PRO A 9 2.52 9.57 4.31
C PRO A 9 2.82 8.05 4.20
N GLY A 10 1.79 7.20 4.30
CA GLY A 10 1.91 5.76 4.33
C GLY A 10 2.47 5.26 5.65
N PHE A 11 2.80 3.98 5.65
CA PHE A 11 3.41 3.26 6.75
C PHE A 11 4.63 2.51 6.23
N VAL A 12 5.61 2.29 7.11
CA VAL A 12 6.70 1.34 6.89
C VAL A 12 6.34 0.04 7.60
N ALA A 13 6.29 -1.04 6.82
CA ALA A 13 6.12 -2.39 7.31
C ALA A 13 7.45 -3.14 7.30
N ASP A 14 7.82 -3.76 8.41
CA ASP A 14 8.96 -4.68 8.46
C ASP A 14 8.47 -6.13 8.46
N THR A 15 8.57 -6.77 7.29
CA THR A 15 8.15 -8.16 7.09
C THR A 15 9.21 -9.17 7.54
N GLY A 16 10.35 -8.71 8.06
CA GLY A 16 11.49 -9.55 8.43
C GLY A 16 12.15 -10.16 7.21
N VAL A 17 11.72 -11.36 6.83
CA VAL A 17 12.34 -12.17 5.77
C VAL A 17 12.28 -11.54 4.39
N GLN A 18 11.19 -10.84 4.07
CA GLN A 18 11.05 -10.13 2.80
C GLN A 18 11.59 -8.71 2.89
N GLY A 19 11.96 -8.19 4.07
CA GLY A 19 12.50 -6.85 4.26
C GLY A 19 11.45 -5.78 4.57
N ARG A 20 11.81 -4.51 4.35
CA ARG A 20 10.97 -3.36 4.69
C ARG A 20 10.28 -2.78 3.47
N PHE A 21 9.00 -2.43 3.63
CA PHE A 21 8.15 -1.89 2.57
C PHE A 21 7.47 -0.61 3.03
N VAL A 22 7.27 0.32 2.10
CA VAL A 22 6.37 1.46 2.27
C VAL A 22 5.02 1.11 1.69
N ILE A 23 3.96 1.42 2.41
CA ILE A 23 2.59 1.17 1.97
C ILE A 23 1.73 2.40 2.19
N GLY A 24 0.89 2.77 1.22
CA GLY A 24 0.07 3.97 1.35
C GLY A 24 -1.13 3.99 0.42
N VAL A 25 -2.21 4.59 0.89
CA VAL A 25 -3.45 4.77 0.13
C VAL A 25 -3.37 6.07 -0.65
N TRP A 26 -3.64 6.00 -1.95
CA TRP A 26 -3.59 7.09 -2.90
C TRP A 26 -4.99 7.30 -3.49
N CYS A 27 -5.50 8.53 -3.41
CA CYS A 27 -6.79 8.90 -4.00
C CYS A 27 -6.61 10.09 -4.96
N PRO A 28 -6.14 9.86 -6.20
CA PRO A 28 -6.00 10.93 -7.17
C PRO A 28 -7.36 11.43 -7.64
N HIS A 29 -7.43 12.72 -8.00
CA HIS A 29 -8.65 13.27 -8.57
C HIS A 29 -8.92 12.64 -9.96
N GLY A 30 -10.13 12.12 -10.18
CA GLY A 30 -10.53 11.53 -11.46
C GLY A 30 -10.06 10.10 -11.68
N PHE A 31 -9.42 9.46 -10.68
CA PHE A 31 -8.97 8.07 -10.76
C PHE A 31 -9.47 7.28 -9.54
N PRO A 32 -9.68 5.96 -9.68
CA PRO A 32 -10.00 5.08 -8.56
C PRO A 32 -8.93 5.15 -7.46
N ALA A 33 -9.37 5.10 -6.20
CA ALA A 33 -8.47 4.94 -5.07
C ALA A 33 -7.67 3.63 -5.21
N HIS A 34 -6.41 3.67 -4.79
CA HIS A 34 -5.52 2.51 -4.87
C HIS A 34 -4.49 2.55 -3.76
N ILE A 35 -3.90 1.40 -3.48
CA ILE A 35 -2.89 1.22 -2.45
C ILE A 35 -1.57 0.93 -3.15
N HIS A 36 -0.54 1.70 -2.82
CA HIS A 36 0.81 1.50 -3.30
C HIS A 36 1.62 0.74 -2.27
N ILE A 37 2.39 -0.24 -2.75
CA ILE A 37 3.39 -0.98 -1.98
C ILE A 37 4.72 -0.87 -2.73
N GLY A 38 5.75 -0.43 -2.03
CA GLY A 38 7.09 -0.25 -2.58
C GLY A 38 8.17 -0.67 -1.59
N ARG A 39 9.38 -0.94 -2.07
CA ARG A 39 10.52 -1.24 -1.19
C ARG A 39 10.88 0.01 -0.38
N PHE A 40 11.09 -0.13 0.93
CA PHE A 40 11.60 0.99 1.73
C PHE A 40 13.11 1.12 1.54
N ARG A 41 13.55 2.26 1.01
CA ARG A 41 14.95 2.64 0.86
C ARG A 41 15.22 3.91 1.68
N PRO A 42 15.99 3.84 2.78
CA PRO A 42 16.30 5.02 3.58
C PRO A 42 16.96 6.12 2.74
N GLY A 43 16.45 7.35 2.81
CA GLY A 43 17.00 8.50 2.08
C GLY A 43 16.64 8.55 0.58
N ALA A 44 15.80 7.65 0.09
CA ALA A 44 15.27 7.67 -1.27
C ALA A 44 13.74 7.65 -1.26
N PRO A 45 13.07 8.26 -2.27
CA PRO A 45 11.63 8.09 -2.42
C PRO A 45 11.30 6.60 -2.62
N ALA A 46 10.20 6.15 -2.04
CA ALA A 46 9.70 4.81 -2.28
C ALA A 46 9.17 4.73 -3.72
N GLU A 47 9.60 3.70 -4.46
CA GLU A 47 9.07 3.38 -5.78
C GLU A 47 7.90 2.40 -5.61
N PRO A 48 6.65 2.82 -5.87
CA PRO A 48 5.48 1.97 -5.68
C PRO A 48 5.33 1.00 -6.85
N ASN A 49 6.14 -0.06 -6.83
CA ASN A 49 6.15 -1.06 -7.90
C ASN A 49 4.97 -2.04 -7.85
N LEU A 50 4.18 -2.03 -6.77
CA LEU A 50 2.93 -2.77 -6.66
C LEU A 50 1.75 -1.84 -6.36
N ARG A 51 0.71 -1.89 -7.19
CA ARG A 51 -0.54 -1.17 -7.00
C ARG A 51 -1.73 -2.11 -6.80
N LEU A 52 -2.42 -1.97 -5.68
CA LEU A 52 -3.71 -2.64 -5.44
C LEU A 52 -4.85 -1.66 -5.69
N ARG A 53 -5.65 -1.91 -6.72
CA ARG A 53 -6.82 -1.09 -7.04
C ARG A 53 -7.97 -1.36 -6.09
N ILE A 54 -8.48 -0.32 -5.44
CA ILE A 54 -9.71 -0.42 -4.65
C ILE A 54 -10.90 -0.34 -5.62
N PRO A 55 -11.87 -1.27 -5.58
CA PRO A 55 -13.03 -1.22 -6.46
C PRO A 55 -13.81 0.10 -6.35
N ASP A 56 -14.29 0.57 -7.50
CA ASP A 56 -15.06 1.81 -7.59
C ASP A 56 -16.34 1.72 -6.75
N GLY A 57 -16.65 2.78 -6.01
CA GLY A 57 -17.81 2.84 -5.10
C GLY A 57 -17.64 2.09 -3.78
N VAL A 58 -16.59 1.27 -3.61
CA VAL A 58 -16.32 0.57 -2.34
C VAL A 58 -15.50 1.44 -1.39
N PHE A 59 -14.58 2.26 -1.91
CA PHE A 59 -13.66 3.01 -1.04
C PHE A 59 -14.36 3.87 0.03
N GLN A 60 -15.48 4.52 -0.32
CA GLN A 60 -16.24 5.35 0.62
C GLN A 60 -17.06 4.55 1.65
N SER A 61 -17.28 3.26 1.41
CA SER A 61 -18.04 2.36 2.30
C SER A 61 -17.14 1.44 3.14
N ILE A 62 -15.81 1.49 2.94
CA ILE A 62 -14.85 0.77 3.77
C ILE A 62 -14.88 1.38 5.18
N SER A 63 -15.20 0.54 6.17
CA SER A 63 -15.19 0.92 7.59
C SER A 63 -13.80 0.92 8.22
N ASP A 64 -12.80 0.35 7.53
CA ASP A 64 -11.44 0.28 8.03
C ASP A 64 -10.79 1.67 8.02
N ASP A 65 -10.07 1.97 9.09
CA ASP A 65 -9.13 3.09 9.07
C ASP A 65 -7.96 2.81 8.09
N MET A 66 -7.16 3.85 7.84
CA MET A 66 -6.07 3.78 6.87
C MET A 66 -5.00 2.75 7.26
N GLU A 67 -4.73 2.57 8.55
CA GLU A 67 -3.75 1.58 9.02
C GLU A 67 -4.25 0.17 8.72
N LYS A 68 -5.49 -0.13 9.10
CA LYS A 68 -6.10 -1.44 8.90
C LYS A 68 -6.25 -1.77 7.42
N LEU A 69 -6.62 -0.79 6.59
CA LEU A 69 -6.65 -0.94 5.14
C LEU A 69 -5.27 -1.27 4.56
N CYS A 70 -4.23 -0.57 5.02
CA CYS A 70 -2.83 -0.86 4.66
C CYS A 70 -2.38 -2.26 5.13
N ARG A 71 -2.78 -2.69 6.33
CA ARG A 71 -2.50 -4.04 6.83
C ARG A 71 -3.15 -5.12 5.97
N ARG A 72 -4.39 -4.93 5.52
CA ARG A 72 -5.04 -5.86 4.60
C ARG A 72 -4.33 -5.95 3.26
N ALA A 73 -3.97 -4.80 2.70
CA ALA A 73 -3.21 -4.74 1.46
C ALA A 73 -1.90 -5.52 1.55
N LEU A 74 -1.18 -5.35 2.66
CA LEU A 74 0.05 -6.08 2.90
C LEU A 74 -0.19 -7.57 3.12
N GLY A 75 -1.24 -7.93 3.87
CA GLY A 75 -1.63 -9.33 4.07
C GLY A 75 -1.92 -10.03 2.75
N GLN A 76 -2.68 -9.38 1.87
CA GLN A 76 -2.91 -9.85 0.50
C GLN A 76 -1.61 -10.02 -0.29
N ALA A 77 -0.73 -9.01 -0.25
CA ALA A 77 0.53 -9.06 -1.00
C ALA A 77 1.48 -10.17 -0.52
N ILE A 78 1.47 -10.48 0.78
CA ILE A 78 2.22 -11.61 1.35
C ILE A 78 1.59 -12.93 0.92
N GLU A 79 0.26 -13.08 1.07
CA GLU A 79 -0.48 -14.29 0.71
C GLU A 79 -0.32 -14.65 -0.77
N GLU A 80 -0.36 -13.65 -1.65
CA GLU A 80 -0.22 -13.81 -3.09
C GLU A 80 1.24 -13.80 -3.59
N ASN A 81 2.23 -13.72 -2.68
CA ASN A 81 3.66 -13.61 -3.01
C ASN A 81 4.02 -12.43 -3.94
N LEU A 82 3.25 -11.34 -3.90
CA LEU A 82 3.45 -10.16 -4.76
C LEU A 82 4.66 -9.31 -4.35
N LEU A 83 5.15 -9.48 -3.12
CA LEU A 83 6.28 -8.68 -2.61
C LEU A 83 7.64 -9.04 -3.23
N ILE A 84 7.74 -10.20 -3.89
CA ILE A 84 9.00 -10.69 -4.49
C ILE A 84 9.41 -9.84 -5.69
N ASP A 85 8.43 -9.38 -6.48
CA ASP A 85 8.67 -8.63 -7.71
C ASP A 85 8.69 -7.11 -7.49
N VAL A 86 8.56 -6.64 -6.25
CA VAL A 86 8.51 -5.20 -5.91
C VAL A 86 9.85 -4.49 -6.15
N ASP A 87 10.96 -5.19 -6.36
CA ASP A 87 12.22 -4.59 -6.83
C ASP A 87 12.37 -4.59 -8.37
N GLY A 88 11.39 -5.13 -9.10
CA GLY A 88 11.40 -5.31 -10.55
C GLY A 88 10.38 -4.46 -11.31
N ALA A 89 9.52 -5.10 -12.10
CA ALA A 89 8.55 -4.42 -12.96
C ALA A 89 7.33 -3.95 -12.17
N TYR A 90 6.69 -2.88 -12.66
CA TYR A 90 5.40 -2.44 -12.14
C TYR A 90 4.34 -3.55 -12.25
N GLN A 91 3.63 -3.78 -11.15
CA GLN A 91 2.55 -4.74 -11.03
C GLN A 91 1.28 -4.07 -10.53
N GLU A 92 0.14 -4.53 -11.05
CA GLU A 92 -1.17 -4.05 -10.65
C GLU A 92 -2.16 -5.20 -10.51
N THR A 93 -2.88 -5.22 -9.39
CA THR A 93 -3.97 -6.17 -9.16
C THR A 93 -5.11 -5.50 -8.38
N ARG A 94 -6.17 -6.25 -8.09
CA ARG A 94 -7.33 -5.76 -7.32
C ARG A 94 -7.11 -5.97 -5.83
N PHE A 95 -7.46 -4.97 -5.03
CA PHE A 95 -7.51 -5.09 -3.59
C PHE A 95 -8.71 -5.95 -3.14
N ARG A 96 -8.46 -6.88 -2.22
CA ARG A 96 -9.45 -7.72 -1.57
C ARG A 96 -9.78 -7.17 -0.18
N ILE A 97 -11.00 -6.68 0.01
CA ILE A 97 -11.43 -6.11 1.30
C ILE A 97 -11.53 -7.17 2.42
N ASP A 98 -11.71 -8.43 2.04
CA ASP A 98 -11.75 -9.59 2.93
C ASP A 98 -10.36 -10.18 3.21
N ALA A 99 -9.29 -9.64 2.61
CA ALA A 99 -7.93 -10.06 2.92
C ALA A 99 -7.65 -9.93 4.42
N VAL A 100 -6.96 -10.92 4.98
CA VAL A 100 -6.61 -10.94 6.40
C VAL A 100 -5.61 -9.81 6.67
N PRO A 101 -5.88 -8.88 7.62
CA PRO A 101 -4.94 -7.83 7.95
C PRO A 101 -3.63 -8.41 8.47
N TRP A 102 -2.50 -7.96 7.91
CA TRP A 102 -1.19 -8.33 8.42
C TRP A 102 -0.95 -7.78 9.84
N ALA A 103 -0.57 -8.67 10.74
CA ALA A 103 -0.44 -8.39 12.17
C ALA A 103 0.97 -7.95 12.61
N GLY A 104 1.92 -7.82 11.69
CA GLY A 104 3.31 -7.51 12.01
C GLY A 104 3.58 -6.03 12.31
N PRO A 105 4.86 -5.67 12.54
CA PRO A 105 5.29 -4.32 12.88
C PRO A 105 5.01 -3.33 11.74
N LEU A 106 4.16 -2.35 12.02
CA LEU A 106 3.80 -1.27 11.09
C LEU A 106 4.00 0.06 11.81
N GLN A 107 4.70 1.00 11.17
CA GLN A 107 4.99 2.30 11.73
C GLN A 107 4.57 3.40 10.75
N PRO A 108 4.00 4.53 11.21
CA PRO A 108 3.77 5.67 10.33
C PRO A 108 5.07 6.09 9.63
N LEU A 109 5.03 6.32 8.31
CA LEU A 109 6.19 6.89 7.64
C LEU A 109 6.35 8.34 8.13
N ILE A 110 7.50 8.65 8.70
CA ILE A 110 7.88 10.01 9.08
C ILE A 110 8.66 10.58 7.89
N PRO A 111 8.15 11.61 7.18
CA PRO A 111 8.91 12.29 6.15
C PRO A 111 10.16 12.90 6.79
N ALA A 112 11.32 12.70 6.14
CA ALA A 112 12.57 13.33 6.56
C ALA A 112 12.55 14.85 6.32
#